data_AF-A0A2H0V5A8-F1
#
_entry.id   AF-A0A2H0V5A8-F1
#
_cell.length_a   1.000
_cell.length_b   1.000
_cell.length_c   1.000
_cell.angle_alpha   90.00
_cell.angle_beta   90.00
_cell.angle_gamma   90.00
#
_symmetry.space_group_name_H-M   'P 1'
#
loop_
_entity.id
_entity.type
_entity.pdbx_description
1 polymer ?
#
loop_
_entity_poly.entity_id
_entity_poly.type
_entity_poly.pdbx_seq_one_letter_code
_entity_poly.pdbx_strand_id
1 'polypeptide(L)'
;MKQPKGVLLTDFDGTVKRNSIFLDIVHEMVRVGLLNEQVAAEIDAFKESWEAREGSFDDYMMKAVRLFEANLAGVAVSEYDAVVERVLSREKNNLYRFSRALIQKKIDDGWFVCGISASPESAVKAFARAWGMHEAHGTKMFKKDGVFTGERTLLDREGKQKVIRGVLERFPDVPRAKIWACGDTTGDFPMLMMPEVGTSICINPSADLMKAVLDGGYDAVTKTWFVIERKDVIYEFWAFPGQISRAYRIHRVDTGLLAGNSVYFDEFRSVERVEIEMFYDTSNNNRTLLS
;
A
#
# COMPACT_ATOMS: atom_id res chain seq x y z
N MET A 1 -18.65 18.34 5.36
CA MET A 1 -18.41 17.59 4.10
C MET A 1 -19.72 16.92 3.70
N LYS A 2 -20.02 16.82 2.40
CA LYS A 2 -21.10 15.94 1.93
C LYS A 2 -20.72 14.49 2.28
N GLN A 3 -21.69 13.68 2.68
CA GLN A 3 -21.45 12.28 3.02
C GLN A 3 -20.82 11.53 1.84
N PRO A 4 -19.69 10.81 2.03
CA PRO A 4 -19.04 10.10 0.94
C PRO A 4 -19.84 8.86 0.55
N LYS A 5 -19.73 8.44 -0.71
CA LYS A 5 -20.38 7.20 -1.18
C LYS A 5 -19.71 5.94 -0.66
N GLY A 6 -18.47 6.02 -0.18
CA GLY A 6 -17.67 4.93 0.36
C GLY A 6 -16.37 5.47 0.96
N VAL A 7 -15.59 4.59 1.60
CA VAL A 7 -14.29 4.91 2.20
C VAL A 7 -13.22 3.97 1.64
N LEU A 8 -12.09 4.52 1.22
CA LEU A 8 -10.87 3.78 0.88
C LEU A 8 -9.79 4.13 1.90
N LEU A 9 -9.32 3.13 2.63
CA LEU A 9 -8.16 3.18 3.51
C LEU A 9 -6.98 2.54 2.77
N THR A 10 -5.80 3.16 2.78
CA THR A 10 -4.65 2.59 2.05
C THR A 10 -3.34 2.84 2.77
N ASP A 11 -2.50 1.81 2.83
CA ASP A 11 -1.07 2.00 3.05
C ASP A 11 -0.42 2.67 1.82
N PHE A 12 0.81 3.16 1.98
CA PHE A 12 1.55 3.92 0.99
C PHE A 12 2.72 3.11 0.43
N ASP A 13 3.58 2.56 1.29
CA ASP A 13 4.90 2.09 0.92
C ASP A 13 4.83 0.62 0.53
N GLY A 14 4.99 0.30 -0.76
CA GLY A 14 4.74 -1.06 -1.28
C GLY A 14 3.28 -1.29 -1.70
N THR A 15 2.35 -0.46 -1.24
CA THR A 15 0.93 -0.49 -1.63
C THR A 15 0.58 0.52 -2.73
N VAL A 16 0.84 1.82 -2.53
CA VAL A 16 0.54 2.88 -3.52
C VAL A 16 1.80 3.27 -4.28
N LYS A 17 2.87 3.52 -3.54
CA LYS A 17 4.20 3.81 -4.05
C LYS A 17 4.97 2.50 -4.23
N ARG A 18 5.77 2.43 -5.29
CA ARG A 18 6.55 1.23 -5.62
C ARG A 18 7.68 0.90 -4.65
N ASN A 19 8.18 1.92 -3.94
CA ASN A 19 9.25 1.81 -2.96
C ASN A 19 8.75 2.46 -1.65
N SER A 20 9.68 2.80 -0.75
CA SER A 20 9.38 3.45 0.53
C SER A 20 9.65 4.95 0.50
N ILE A 21 8.67 5.75 0.91
CA ILE A 21 8.80 7.18 1.22
C ILE A 21 9.84 7.38 2.31
N PHE A 22 9.80 6.56 3.36
CA PHE A 22 10.77 6.66 4.45
C PHE A 22 12.22 6.52 3.95
N LEU A 23 12.50 5.49 3.15
CA LEU A 23 13.86 5.31 2.60
C LEU A 23 14.26 6.45 1.67
N ASP A 24 13.35 6.97 0.84
CA ASP A 24 13.65 8.12 -0.01
C ASP A 24 14.03 9.36 0.81
N ILE A 25 13.35 9.58 1.93
CA ILE A 25 13.66 10.67 2.87
C ILE A 25 15.03 10.46 3.50
N VAL A 26 15.31 9.26 4.04
CA VAL A 26 16.59 8.95 4.68
C VAL A 26 17.76 9.14 3.70
N HIS A 27 17.62 8.64 2.47
CA HIS A 27 18.65 8.82 1.44
C HIS A 27 18.84 10.26 1.02
N GLU A 28 17.77 11.05 0.94
CA GLU A 28 17.89 12.48 0.65
C GLU A 28 18.54 13.22 1.84
N MET A 29 18.25 12.86 3.08
CA MET A 29 18.92 13.42 4.27
C MET A 29 20.43 13.13 4.27
N VAL A 30 20.85 11.92 3.91
CA VAL A 30 22.27 11.59 3.66
C VAL A 30 22.84 12.50 2.58
N ARG A 31 22.16 12.58 1.43
CA ARG A 31 22.61 13.36 0.28
C ARG A 31 22.82 14.84 0.59
N VAL A 32 21.98 15.44 1.43
CA VAL A 32 22.09 16.85 1.82
C VAL A 32 22.95 17.08 3.07
N GLY A 33 23.57 16.03 3.63
CA GLY A 33 24.46 16.12 4.77
C GLY A 33 23.78 16.27 6.14
N LEU A 34 22.47 15.99 6.24
CA LEU A 34 21.75 15.95 7.51
C LEU A 34 22.02 14.66 8.30
N LEU A 35 22.43 13.59 7.61
CA LEU A 35 22.98 12.38 8.22
C LEU A 35 24.47 12.29 7.87
N ASN A 36 25.30 12.00 8.86
CA ASN A 36 26.75 11.97 8.67
C ASN A 36 27.22 10.77 7.82
N GLU A 37 28.47 10.81 7.36
CA GLU A 37 29.05 9.80 6.47
C GLU A 37 29.10 8.40 7.09
N GLN A 38 29.30 8.30 8.41
CA GLN A 38 29.29 7.00 9.09
C GLN A 38 27.90 6.36 9.07
N VAL A 39 26.86 7.16 9.34
CA VAL A 39 25.46 6.73 9.23
C VAL A 39 25.13 6.30 7.80
N ALA A 40 25.58 7.07 6.81
CA ALA A 40 25.40 6.73 5.40
C ALA A 40 26.02 5.39 5.05
N ALA A 41 27.29 5.16 5.42
CA ALA A 41 28.01 3.92 5.15
C ALA A 41 27.34 2.70 5.81
N GLU A 42 26.79 2.85 7.01
CA GLU A 42 26.05 1.78 7.67
C GLU A 42 24.72 1.45 6.97
N ILE A 43 24.01 2.45 6.45
CA ILE A 43 22.78 2.23 5.68
C ILE A 43 23.12 1.53 4.36
N ASP A 44 24.16 2.00 3.68
CA ASP A 44 24.60 1.47 2.39
C ASP A 44 25.06 0.02 2.49
N ALA A 45 25.79 -0.36 3.56
CA ALA A 45 26.20 -1.75 3.77
C ALA A 45 25.01 -2.72 3.85
N PHE A 46 23.91 -2.33 4.54
CA PHE A 46 22.71 -3.15 4.62
C PHE A 46 21.93 -3.16 3.31
N LYS A 47 21.91 -2.04 2.59
CA LYS A 47 21.32 -1.96 1.26
C LYS A 47 22.04 -2.87 0.27
N GLU A 48 23.36 -2.83 0.23
CA GLU A 48 24.19 -3.67 -0.62
C GLU A 48 23.99 -5.15 -0.32
N SER A 49 23.93 -5.53 0.97
CA SER A 49 23.64 -6.92 1.37
C SER A 49 22.26 -7.39 0.92
N TRP A 50 21.24 -6.54 1.04
CA TRP A 50 19.90 -6.83 0.52
C TRP A 50 19.89 -6.96 -1.02
N GLU A 51 20.55 -6.05 -1.73
CA GLU A 51 20.65 -6.07 -3.21
C GLU A 51 21.42 -7.32 -3.71
N ALA A 52 22.44 -7.74 -2.97
CA ALA A 52 23.20 -8.98 -3.21
C ALA A 52 22.42 -10.25 -2.83
N ARG A 53 21.23 -10.12 -2.20
CA ARG A 53 20.43 -11.21 -1.62
C ARG A 53 21.13 -11.99 -0.51
N GLU A 54 22.07 -11.36 0.17
CA GLU A 54 22.76 -11.90 1.34
C GLU A 54 22.06 -11.48 2.65
N GLY A 55 21.28 -10.39 2.60
CA GLY A 55 20.45 -9.88 3.69
C GLY A 55 18.97 -9.68 3.28
N SER A 56 18.13 -9.33 4.25
CA SER A 56 16.71 -9.08 4.01
C SER A 56 16.40 -7.59 3.83
N PHE A 57 15.29 -7.29 3.15
CA PHE A 57 14.79 -5.91 3.05
C PHE A 57 14.42 -5.35 4.44
N ASP A 58 13.89 -6.21 5.32
CA ASP A 58 13.49 -5.82 6.68
C ASP A 58 14.70 -5.41 7.52
N ASP A 59 15.83 -6.12 7.40
CA ASP A 59 17.06 -5.74 8.11
C ASP A 59 17.56 -4.37 7.67
N TYR A 60 17.55 -4.12 6.35
CA TYR A 60 17.92 -2.83 5.78
C TYR A 60 16.96 -1.70 6.22
N MET A 61 15.66 -1.93 6.13
CA MET A 61 14.64 -0.98 6.58
C MET A 61 14.80 -0.66 8.06
N MET A 62 14.91 -1.68 8.91
CA MET A 62 15.04 -1.50 10.36
C MET A 62 16.35 -0.82 10.75
N LYS A 63 17.43 -1.07 10.01
CA LYS A 63 18.69 -0.35 10.20
C LYS A 63 18.53 1.14 9.87
N ALA A 64 17.92 1.46 8.73
CA ALA A 64 17.63 2.85 8.35
C ALA A 64 16.72 3.56 9.38
N VAL A 65 15.70 2.88 9.88
CA VAL A 65 14.80 3.37 10.95
C VAL A 65 15.59 3.73 12.22
N ARG A 66 16.43 2.81 12.70
CA ARG A 66 17.23 3.04 13.92
C ARG A 66 18.19 4.20 13.76
N LEU A 67 18.88 4.29 12.63
CA LEU A 67 19.85 5.35 12.37
C LEU A 67 19.17 6.71 12.16
N PHE A 68 18.04 6.74 11.47
CA PHE A 68 17.21 7.94 11.36
C PHE A 68 16.79 8.44 12.75
N GLU A 69 16.24 7.57 13.60
CA GLU A 69 15.81 7.94 14.95
C GLU A 69 16.95 8.44 15.84
N ALA A 70 18.11 7.78 15.77
CA ALA A 70 19.28 8.16 16.55
C ALA A 70 19.85 9.53 16.16
N ASN A 71 19.58 10.03 14.95
CA ASN A 71 20.16 11.25 14.40
C ASN A 71 19.12 12.35 14.14
N LEU A 72 17.84 12.11 14.41
CA LEU A 72 16.78 13.10 14.14
C LEU A 72 16.78 14.26 15.13
N ALA A 73 17.14 14.00 16.39
CA ALA A 73 17.15 15.04 17.42
C ALA A 73 18.11 16.18 17.06
N GLY A 74 17.62 17.42 17.15
CA GLY A 74 18.38 18.62 16.79
C GLY A 74 18.33 19.00 15.30
N VAL A 75 17.82 18.15 14.42
CA VAL A 75 17.60 18.51 13.00
C VAL A 75 16.55 19.61 12.92
N ALA A 76 16.84 20.67 12.15
CA ALA A 76 15.88 21.76 11.94
C ALA A 76 14.68 21.26 11.14
N VAL A 77 13.48 21.60 11.60
CA VAL A 77 12.23 21.19 10.95
C VAL A 77 12.17 21.70 9.51
N SER A 78 12.68 22.92 9.26
CA SER A 78 12.74 23.52 7.93
C SER A 78 13.66 22.75 6.97
N GLU A 79 14.77 22.19 7.46
CA GLU A 79 15.69 21.40 6.61
C GLU A 79 15.07 20.05 6.24
N TYR A 80 14.41 19.40 7.21
CA TYR A 80 13.65 18.18 6.94
C TYR A 80 12.48 18.43 5.98
N ASP A 81 11.72 19.50 6.15
CA ASP A 81 10.60 19.81 5.25
C ASP A 81 11.11 20.10 3.83
N ALA A 82 12.28 20.74 3.67
CA ALA A 82 12.93 20.90 2.36
C ALA A 82 13.36 19.56 1.74
N VAL A 83 13.81 18.60 2.56
CA VAL A 83 14.05 17.22 2.10
C VAL A 83 12.77 16.56 1.59
N VAL A 84 11.67 16.69 2.34
CA VAL A 84 10.36 16.16 1.93
C VAL A 84 9.92 16.73 0.59
N GLU A 85 10.06 18.05 0.38
CA GLU A 85 9.70 18.70 -0.88
C GLU A 85 10.54 18.20 -2.07
N ARG A 86 11.86 18.05 -1.87
CA ARG A 86 12.76 17.50 -2.90
C ARG A 86 12.37 16.08 -3.28
N VAL A 87 12.15 15.22 -2.30
CA VAL A 87 11.72 13.83 -2.51
C VAL A 87 10.37 13.79 -3.22
N LEU A 88 9.38 14.57 -2.75
CA LEU A 88 8.06 14.65 -3.38
C LEU A 88 8.14 15.05 -4.85
N SER A 89 8.96 16.07 -5.17
CA SER A 89 9.09 16.58 -6.55
C SER A 89 9.58 15.50 -7.53
N ARG A 90 10.45 14.60 -7.06
CA ARG A 90 11.06 13.52 -7.84
C ARG A 90 10.18 12.26 -7.86
N GLU A 91 9.59 11.90 -6.73
CA GLU A 91 9.01 10.57 -6.51
C GLU A 91 7.48 10.52 -6.58
N LYS A 92 6.77 11.66 -6.66
CA LYS A 92 5.28 11.68 -6.69
C LYS A 92 4.65 10.81 -7.78
N ASN A 93 5.37 10.54 -8.87
CA ASN A 93 4.91 9.74 -9.99
C ASN A 93 5.35 8.25 -9.91
N ASN A 94 6.07 7.85 -8.87
CA ASN A 94 6.59 6.49 -8.69
C ASN A 94 5.55 5.58 -8.01
N LEU A 95 4.39 5.43 -8.65
CA LEU A 95 3.23 4.68 -8.12
C LEU A 95 3.00 3.39 -8.91
N TYR A 96 2.41 2.40 -8.26
CA TYR A 96 1.80 1.27 -8.98
C TYR A 96 0.65 1.78 -9.84
N ARG A 97 0.54 1.25 -11.06
CA ARG A 97 -0.51 1.63 -12.02
C ARG A 97 -1.88 1.30 -11.47
N PHE A 98 -2.04 0.11 -10.89
CA PHE A 98 -3.28 -0.31 -10.26
C PHE A 98 -3.71 0.66 -9.14
N SER A 99 -2.81 0.94 -8.19
CA SER A 99 -3.13 1.78 -7.03
C SER A 99 -3.46 3.21 -7.43
N ARG A 100 -2.73 3.78 -8.41
CA ARG A 100 -3.04 5.10 -8.98
C ARG A 100 -4.45 5.12 -9.59
N ALA A 101 -4.79 4.13 -10.40
CA ALA A 101 -6.09 4.04 -11.06
C ALA A 101 -7.22 3.86 -10.03
N LEU A 102 -7.01 3.01 -9.02
CA LEU A 102 -7.96 2.79 -7.93
C LEU A 102 -8.24 4.10 -7.17
N ILE A 103 -7.19 4.80 -6.71
CA ILE A 103 -7.35 6.05 -5.96
C ILE A 103 -8.14 7.08 -6.77
N GLN A 104 -7.74 7.32 -8.03
CA GLN A 104 -8.40 8.30 -8.89
C GLN A 104 -9.87 7.94 -9.09
N LYS A 105 -10.15 6.67 -9.43
CA LYS A 105 -11.52 6.18 -9.61
C LYS A 105 -12.37 6.38 -8.36
N LYS A 106 -11.85 6.07 -7.17
CA LYS A 106 -12.60 6.22 -5.92
C LYS A 106 -12.90 7.68 -5.60
N ILE A 107 -11.94 8.58 -5.83
CA ILE A 107 -12.17 10.03 -5.71
C ILE A 107 -13.30 10.46 -6.66
N ASP A 108 -13.23 10.07 -7.94
CA ASP A 108 -14.22 10.43 -8.96
C ASP A 108 -15.62 9.87 -8.64
N ASP A 109 -15.68 8.67 -8.06
CA ASP A 109 -16.92 8.04 -7.60
C ASP A 109 -17.51 8.71 -6.33
N GLY A 110 -16.82 9.71 -5.76
CA GLY A 110 -17.24 10.44 -4.56
C GLY A 110 -16.95 9.70 -3.24
N TRP A 111 -15.90 8.88 -3.21
CA TRP A 111 -15.43 8.20 -2.00
C TRP A 111 -14.48 9.09 -1.21
N PHE A 112 -14.46 8.88 0.10
CA PHE A 112 -13.43 9.42 0.96
C PHE A 112 -12.19 8.53 0.91
N VAL A 113 -11.03 9.10 0.58
CA VAL A 113 -9.76 8.36 0.46
C VAL A 113 -8.80 8.83 1.55
N CYS A 114 -8.36 7.88 2.39
CA CYS A 114 -7.49 8.12 3.53
C CYS A 114 -6.23 7.27 3.47
N GLY A 115 -5.07 7.94 3.55
CA GLY A 115 -3.76 7.30 3.66
C GLY A 115 -3.36 6.98 5.09
N ILE A 116 -2.76 5.82 5.33
CA ILE A 116 -2.31 5.40 6.66
C ILE A 116 -0.97 4.69 6.51
N SER A 117 0.13 5.30 6.98
CA SER A 117 1.47 4.74 6.78
C SER A 117 2.31 4.84 8.05
N ALA A 118 3.30 3.95 8.22
CA ALA A 118 4.28 4.06 9.28
C ALA A 118 5.35 5.14 8.99
N SER A 119 5.40 5.67 7.76
CA SER A 119 6.28 6.77 7.38
C SER A 119 5.96 8.08 8.14
N PRO A 120 6.92 9.03 8.19
CA PRO A 120 6.72 10.32 8.86
C PRO A 120 5.49 11.10 8.39
N GLU A 121 4.70 11.62 9.33
CA GLU A 121 3.39 12.21 9.05
C GLU A 121 3.45 13.40 8.07
N SER A 122 4.47 14.27 8.16
CA SER A 122 4.60 15.41 7.24
C SER A 122 4.84 14.96 5.79
N ALA A 123 5.69 13.94 5.59
CA ALA A 123 5.94 13.35 4.28
C ALA A 123 4.68 12.66 3.73
N VAL A 124 4.06 11.80 4.53
CA VAL A 124 2.81 11.10 4.17
C VAL A 124 1.72 12.08 3.76
N LYS A 125 1.50 13.15 4.53
CA LYS A 125 0.52 14.20 4.19
C LYS A 125 0.89 14.95 2.91
N ALA A 126 2.18 15.16 2.62
CA ALA A 126 2.61 15.84 1.39
C ALA A 126 2.30 14.98 0.14
N PHE A 127 2.64 13.70 0.19
CA PHE A 127 2.33 12.74 -0.87
C PHE A 127 0.82 12.53 -1.06
N ALA A 128 0.07 12.36 0.05
CA ALA A 128 -1.38 12.22 0.02
C ALA A 128 -2.06 13.38 -0.72
N ARG A 129 -1.67 14.63 -0.41
CA ARG A 129 -2.16 15.82 -1.10
C ARG A 129 -1.82 15.81 -2.58
N ALA A 130 -0.59 15.43 -2.94
CA ALA A 130 -0.16 15.35 -4.33
C ALA A 130 -0.92 14.29 -5.14
N TRP A 131 -1.47 13.27 -4.48
CA TRP A 131 -2.29 12.21 -5.09
C TRP A 131 -3.80 12.45 -4.96
N GLY A 132 -4.22 13.62 -4.48
CA GLY A 132 -5.64 13.98 -4.36
C GLY A 132 -6.39 13.25 -3.23
N MET A 133 -5.68 12.60 -2.30
CA MET A 133 -6.31 11.98 -1.13
C MET A 133 -6.86 13.05 -0.19
N HIS A 134 -7.93 12.69 0.53
CA HIS A 134 -8.65 13.63 1.39
C HIS A 134 -7.98 13.81 2.74
N GLU A 135 -7.36 12.74 3.26
CA GLU A 135 -6.73 12.71 4.57
C GLU A 135 -5.58 11.70 4.56
N ALA A 136 -4.59 11.93 5.43
CA ALA A 136 -3.56 10.93 5.67
C ALA A 136 -2.96 11.04 7.08
N HIS A 137 -2.55 9.90 7.61
CA HIS A 137 -1.95 9.74 8.92
C HIS A 137 -0.64 8.98 8.82
N GLY A 138 0.35 9.48 9.57
CA GLY A 138 1.66 8.85 9.66
C GLY A 138 2.23 8.91 11.07
N THR A 139 3.45 8.43 11.23
CA THR A 139 4.21 8.52 12.48
C THR A 139 4.50 9.99 12.80
N LYS A 140 3.99 10.48 13.93
CA LYS A 140 4.26 11.86 14.38
C LYS A 140 5.61 11.93 15.05
N MET A 141 6.43 12.87 14.62
CA MET A 141 7.72 13.19 15.23
C MET A 141 7.58 14.51 15.97
N PHE A 142 7.97 14.54 17.24
CA PHE A 142 7.80 15.71 18.09
C PHE A 142 8.86 16.77 17.80
N LYS A 143 8.45 18.03 17.96
CA LYS A 143 9.21 19.22 17.59
C LYS A 143 9.17 20.20 18.75
N LYS A 144 10.29 20.86 19.04
CA LYS A 144 10.39 21.93 20.04
C LYS A 144 11.39 22.97 19.54
N ASP A 145 11.05 24.25 19.67
CA ASP A 145 11.93 25.37 19.31
C ASP A 145 12.49 25.29 17.86
N GLY A 146 11.68 24.80 16.92
CA GLY A 146 12.04 24.70 15.50
C GLY A 146 12.89 23.48 15.11
N VAL A 147 13.23 22.61 16.05
CA VAL A 147 13.99 21.37 15.81
C VAL A 147 13.20 20.13 16.25
N PHE A 148 13.57 18.95 15.74
CA PHE A 148 13.02 17.69 16.23
C PHE A 148 13.61 17.31 17.59
N THR A 149 12.79 16.72 18.46
CA THR A 149 13.24 16.24 19.78
C THR A 149 13.80 14.82 19.74
N GLY A 150 13.57 14.08 18.64
CA GLY A 150 13.85 12.63 18.54
C GLY A 150 12.72 11.73 19.06
N GLU A 151 11.76 12.29 19.80
CA GLU A 151 10.59 11.54 20.25
C GLU A 151 9.56 11.37 19.12
N ARG A 152 8.80 10.27 19.15
CA ARG A 152 7.73 10.00 18.18
C ARG A 152 6.56 9.23 18.77
N THR A 153 5.40 9.30 18.11
CA THR A 153 4.32 8.32 18.30
C THR A 153 4.47 7.23 17.25
N LEU A 154 4.64 5.97 17.66
CA LEU A 154 4.61 4.87 16.71
C LEU A 154 3.16 4.63 16.27
N LEU A 155 2.91 4.67 14.96
CA LEU A 155 1.65 4.19 14.39
C LEU A 155 1.71 2.67 14.25
N ASP A 156 1.68 1.98 15.39
CA ASP A 156 1.68 0.53 15.47
C ASP A 156 0.31 -0.07 15.09
N ARG A 157 0.14 -1.38 15.30
CA ARG A 157 -1.10 -2.09 14.97
C ARG A 157 -2.33 -1.47 15.67
N GLU A 158 -2.22 -1.14 16.95
CA GLU A 158 -3.33 -0.57 17.73
C GLU A 158 -3.57 0.90 17.35
N GLY A 159 -2.48 1.65 17.14
CA GLY A 159 -2.52 3.03 16.66
C GLY A 159 -3.22 3.16 15.31
N LYS A 160 -2.89 2.30 14.33
CA LYS A 160 -3.56 2.23 13.02
C LYS A 160 -5.06 2.00 13.19
N GLN A 161 -5.47 1.01 13.99
CA GLN A 161 -6.89 0.72 14.21
C GLN A 161 -7.64 1.89 14.85
N LYS A 162 -7.03 2.56 15.85
CA LYS A 162 -7.65 3.72 16.49
C LYS A 162 -7.86 4.88 15.52
N VAL A 163 -6.86 5.16 14.67
CA VAL A 163 -6.98 6.16 13.61
C VAL A 163 -8.10 5.80 12.64
N ILE A 164 -8.15 4.55 12.18
CA ILE A 164 -9.18 4.09 11.25
C ILE A 164 -10.58 4.24 11.85
N ARG A 165 -10.80 3.78 13.09
CA ARG A 165 -12.10 3.93 13.76
C ARG A 165 -12.50 5.40 13.86
N GLY A 166 -11.59 6.28 14.25
CA GLY A 166 -11.85 7.73 14.27
C GLY A 166 -12.23 8.31 12.91
N VAL A 167 -11.68 7.78 11.80
CA VAL A 167 -12.09 8.16 10.43
C VAL A 167 -13.50 7.64 10.12
N LEU A 168 -13.76 6.35 10.40
CA LEU A 168 -15.02 5.69 10.09
C LEU A 168 -16.20 6.22 10.93
N GLU A 169 -15.96 6.62 12.18
CA GLU A 169 -16.94 7.25 13.07
C GLU A 169 -17.55 8.53 12.49
N ARG A 170 -16.83 9.23 11.59
CA ARG A 170 -17.38 10.42 10.90
C ARG A 170 -18.36 10.07 9.79
N PHE A 171 -18.46 8.80 9.40
CA PHE A 171 -19.23 8.31 8.26
C PHE A 171 -20.09 7.09 8.63
N PRO A 172 -20.95 7.19 9.67
CA PRO A 172 -21.64 6.03 10.25
C PRO A 172 -22.58 5.31 9.29
N ASP A 173 -23.13 6.00 8.27
CA ASP A 173 -24.05 5.38 7.31
C ASP A 173 -23.37 4.81 6.06
N VAL A 174 -22.03 4.82 5.99
CA VAL A 174 -21.31 4.12 4.92
C VAL A 174 -21.40 2.61 5.20
N PRO A 175 -22.03 1.81 4.32
CA PRO A 175 -22.17 0.37 4.57
C PRO A 175 -20.81 -0.33 4.48
N ARG A 176 -20.61 -1.40 5.25
CA ARG A 176 -19.41 -2.25 5.26
C ARG A 176 -18.88 -2.58 3.85
N ALA A 177 -19.77 -2.94 2.92
CA ALA A 177 -19.41 -3.28 1.53
C ALA A 177 -18.74 -2.12 0.74
N LYS A 178 -18.85 -0.88 1.23
CA LYS A 178 -18.23 0.32 0.66
C LYS A 178 -17.09 0.87 1.52
N ILE A 179 -16.56 0.07 2.45
CA ILE A 179 -15.35 0.37 3.21
C ILE A 179 -14.27 -0.59 2.72
N TRP A 180 -13.31 -0.04 1.98
CA TRP A 180 -12.23 -0.79 1.34
C TRP A 180 -10.90 -0.47 2.02
N ALA A 181 -10.02 -1.46 2.12
CA ALA A 181 -8.67 -1.30 2.68
C ALA A 181 -7.61 -1.89 1.74
N CYS A 182 -6.47 -1.22 1.57
CA CYS A 182 -5.33 -1.71 0.76
C CYS A 182 -4.05 -1.78 1.58
N GLY A 183 -3.25 -2.83 1.38
CA GLY A 183 -1.98 -3.06 2.07
C GLY A 183 -1.13 -4.12 1.36
N ASP A 184 0.15 -4.21 1.73
CA ASP A 184 1.10 -5.16 1.12
C ASP A 184 1.89 -5.98 2.14
N THR A 185 1.93 -5.57 3.42
CA THR A 185 2.66 -6.30 4.46
C THR A 185 1.79 -6.74 5.62
N THR A 186 2.34 -7.60 6.49
CA THR A 186 1.67 -8.02 7.74
C THR A 186 1.41 -6.88 8.71
N GLY A 187 2.09 -5.74 8.55
CA GLY A 187 1.80 -4.49 9.28
C GLY A 187 0.40 -3.93 8.97
N ASP A 188 -0.14 -4.23 7.79
CA ASP A 188 -1.45 -3.77 7.33
C ASP A 188 -2.57 -4.76 7.65
N PHE A 189 -2.23 -5.98 8.04
CA PHE A 189 -3.20 -7.01 8.40
C PHE A 189 -4.29 -6.53 9.38
N PRO A 190 -3.96 -5.76 10.45
CA PRO A 190 -4.98 -5.26 11.38
C PRO A 190 -5.97 -4.27 10.76
N MET A 191 -5.56 -3.53 9.71
CA MET A 191 -6.44 -2.64 8.93
C MET A 191 -7.27 -3.47 7.94
N LEU A 192 -6.60 -4.35 7.19
CA LEU A 192 -7.24 -5.19 6.16
C LEU A 192 -8.30 -6.12 6.76
N MET A 193 -8.11 -6.58 8.00
CA MET A 193 -9.02 -7.54 8.64
C MET A 193 -10.00 -6.91 9.64
N MET A 194 -10.10 -5.58 9.69
CA MET A 194 -11.10 -4.93 10.52
C MET A 194 -12.52 -5.43 10.19
N PRO A 195 -13.39 -5.66 11.19
CA PRO A 195 -14.79 -6.07 10.97
C PRO A 195 -15.59 -5.08 10.11
N GLU A 196 -15.26 -3.79 10.18
CA GLU A 196 -15.90 -2.71 9.45
C GLU A 196 -15.52 -2.71 7.95
N VAL A 197 -14.40 -3.36 7.58
CA VAL A 197 -13.93 -3.45 6.20
C VAL A 197 -14.66 -4.58 5.47
N GLY A 198 -15.26 -4.23 4.33
CA GLY A 198 -15.98 -5.17 3.47
C GLY A 198 -15.16 -5.68 2.27
N THR A 199 -14.08 -4.98 1.90
CA THR A 199 -13.18 -5.44 0.83
C THR A 199 -11.74 -5.09 1.18
N SER A 200 -10.88 -6.09 1.17
CA SER A 200 -9.46 -5.96 1.46
C SER A 200 -8.68 -6.21 0.17
N ILE A 201 -7.73 -5.35 -0.17
CA ILE A 201 -6.93 -5.47 -1.38
C ILE A 201 -5.47 -5.64 -0.96
N CYS A 202 -4.93 -6.83 -1.20
CA CYS A 202 -3.53 -7.15 -0.97
C CYS A 202 -2.76 -6.86 -2.26
N ILE A 203 -2.02 -5.75 -2.30
CA ILE A 203 -1.27 -5.30 -3.49
C ILE A 203 0.19 -5.72 -3.36
N ASN A 204 0.71 -6.48 -4.30
CA ASN A 204 2.07 -7.06 -4.26
C ASN A 204 2.46 -7.64 -2.89
N PRO A 205 1.60 -8.46 -2.26
CA PRO A 205 1.74 -8.76 -0.84
C PRO A 205 2.97 -9.59 -0.54
N SER A 206 3.51 -9.41 0.67
CA SER A 206 4.50 -10.33 1.22
C SER A 206 3.92 -11.72 1.40
N ALA A 207 4.80 -12.74 1.37
CA ALA A 207 4.40 -14.13 1.59
C ALA A 207 3.70 -14.31 2.95
N ASP A 208 4.19 -13.62 3.98
CA ASP A 208 3.61 -13.67 5.33
C ASP A 208 2.23 -13.02 5.40
N LEU A 209 2.00 -11.90 4.68
CA LEU A 209 0.67 -11.31 4.59
C LEU A 209 -0.29 -12.28 3.89
N MET A 210 0.11 -12.82 2.74
CA MET A 210 -0.70 -13.79 2.02
C MET A 210 -1.04 -14.99 2.91
N LYS A 211 -0.05 -15.55 3.63
CA LYS A 211 -0.26 -16.64 4.59
C LYS A 211 -1.25 -16.24 5.69
N ALA A 212 -1.06 -15.07 6.30
CA ALA A 212 -1.94 -14.60 7.38
C ALA A 212 -3.40 -14.44 6.91
N VAL A 213 -3.63 -13.98 5.68
CA VAL A 213 -4.99 -13.90 5.11
C VAL A 213 -5.58 -15.30 4.91
N LEU A 214 -4.81 -16.22 4.33
CA LEU A 214 -5.27 -17.58 4.04
C LEU A 214 -5.57 -18.38 5.32
N ASP A 215 -4.84 -18.12 6.40
CA ASP A 215 -5.05 -18.72 7.72
C ASP A 215 -6.16 -18.00 8.52
N GLY A 216 -6.63 -16.83 8.07
CA GLY A 216 -7.56 -15.94 8.79
C GLY A 216 -9.04 -16.36 8.77
N GLY A 217 -9.37 -17.51 8.17
CA GLY A 217 -10.74 -18.04 8.09
C GLY A 217 -11.58 -17.48 6.92
N TYR A 218 -12.85 -17.90 6.87
CA TYR A 218 -13.73 -17.65 5.70
C TYR A 218 -13.89 -16.17 5.34
N ASP A 219 -14.17 -15.29 6.33
CA ASP A 219 -14.37 -13.85 6.09
C ASP A 219 -13.11 -13.19 5.55
N ALA A 220 -11.95 -13.46 6.16
CA ALA A 220 -10.67 -12.92 5.72
C ALA A 220 -10.35 -13.31 4.27
N VAL A 221 -10.54 -14.59 3.93
CA VAL A 221 -10.26 -15.12 2.60
C VAL A 221 -11.21 -14.53 1.56
N THR A 222 -12.52 -14.57 1.81
CA THR A 222 -13.55 -14.21 0.82
C THR A 222 -13.66 -12.72 0.54
N LYS A 223 -13.30 -11.87 1.51
CA LYS A 223 -13.29 -10.42 1.31
C LYS A 223 -11.97 -9.90 0.72
N THR A 224 -10.97 -10.77 0.55
CA THR A 224 -9.65 -10.36 0.08
C THR A 224 -9.46 -10.58 -1.42
N TRP A 225 -9.13 -9.49 -2.09
CA TRP A 225 -8.70 -9.41 -3.47
C TRP A 225 -7.17 -9.24 -3.52
N PHE A 226 -6.50 -10.13 -4.23
CA PHE A 226 -5.06 -10.07 -4.45
C PHE A 226 -4.75 -9.43 -5.80
N VAL A 227 -3.77 -8.53 -5.79
CA VAL A 227 -3.29 -7.82 -6.97
C VAL A 227 -1.77 -7.93 -7.04
N ILE A 228 -1.23 -8.43 -8.14
CA ILE A 228 0.22 -8.50 -8.37
C ILE A 228 0.55 -7.72 -9.63
N GLU A 229 1.24 -6.58 -9.48
CA GLU A 229 1.74 -5.77 -10.58
C GLU A 229 3.22 -6.11 -10.82
N ARG A 230 3.49 -6.81 -11.93
CA ARG A 230 4.86 -7.16 -12.31
C ARG A 230 5.14 -6.71 -13.73
N LYS A 231 6.11 -5.79 -13.86
CA LYS A 231 6.45 -5.10 -15.11
C LYS A 231 5.23 -4.34 -15.65
N ASP A 232 4.67 -4.82 -16.75
CA ASP A 232 3.53 -4.26 -17.47
C ASP A 232 2.27 -5.12 -17.36
N VAL A 233 2.30 -6.19 -16.54
CA VAL A 233 1.16 -7.08 -16.30
C VAL A 233 0.64 -6.90 -14.87
N ILE A 234 -0.68 -6.86 -14.73
CA ILE A 234 -1.39 -6.84 -13.46
C ILE A 234 -2.22 -8.13 -13.37
N TYR A 235 -1.93 -8.97 -12.38
CA TYR A 235 -2.72 -10.17 -12.08
C TYR A 235 -3.68 -9.86 -10.95
N GLU A 236 -4.94 -10.22 -11.13
CA GLU A 236 -5.99 -10.04 -10.14
C GLU A 236 -6.60 -11.40 -9.80
N PHE A 237 -6.86 -11.68 -8.52
CA PHE A 237 -7.58 -12.88 -8.13
C PHE A 237 -8.19 -12.74 -6.74
N TRP A 238 -9.30 -13.42 -6.51
CA TRP A 238 -9.93 -13.54 -5.20
C TRP A 238 -9.50 -14.85 -4.56
N ALA A 239 -9.34 -14.87 -3.24
CA ALA A 239 -9.11 -16.13 -2.55
C ALA A 239 -10.44 -16.83 -2.23
N PHE A 240 -10.47 -18.15 -2.46
CA PHE A 240 -11.64 -18.98 -2.22
C PHE A 240 -11.38 -19.95 -1.05
N PRO A 241 -12.24 -19.96 -0.01
CA PRO A 241 -12.09 -20.87 1.12
C PRO A 241 -12.10 -22.33 0.66
N GLY A 242 -11.10 -23.10 1.09
CA GLY A 242 -10.99 -24.53 0.75
C GLY A 242 -10.37 -24.83 -0.62
N GLN A 243 -9.94 -23.84 -1.39
CA GLN A 243 -9.19 -24.01 -2.65
C GLN A 243 -7.73 -23.55 -2.53
N ILE A 244 -7.05 -23.87 -1.43
CA ILE A 244 -5.59 -23.69 -1.28
C ILE A 244 -4.77 -24.47 -2.31
N SER A 245 -5.40 -25.41 -3.01
CA SER A 245 -4.80 -26.16 -4.10
C SER A 245 -4.89 -25.50 -5.46
N ARG A 246 -5.72 -24.46 -5.66
CA ARG A 246 -6.00 -23.91 -7.00
C ARG A 246 -5.69 -22.42 -7.08
N ALA A 247 -4.90 -22.02 -8.07
CA ALA A 247 -4.71 -20.62 -8.42
C ALA A 247 -5.38 -20.33 -9.77
N TYR A 248 -6.19 -19.27 -9.78
CA TYR A 248 -6.82 -18.74 -10.98
C TYR A 248 -6.12 -17.46 -11.38
N ARG A 249 -5.92 -17.32 -12.68
CA ARG A 249 -5.44 -16.12 -13.32
C ARG A 249 -6.65 -15.49 -13.98
N ILE A 250 -7.01 -14.31 -13.49
CA ILE A 250 -8.08 -13.52 -14.04
C ILE A 250 -7.41 -12.43 -14.88
N HIS A 251 -7.57 -12.52 -16.19
CA HIS A 251 -7.05 -11.51 -17.11
C HIS A 251 -8.18 -10.79 -17.83
N ARG A 252 -7.99 -9.49 -17.96
CA ARG A 252 -8.83 -8.64 -18.81
C ARG A 252 -8.50 -8.92 -20.26
N VAL A 253 -9.49 -9.36 -21.04
CA VAL A 253 -9.33 -9.46 -22.49
C VAL A 253 -9.68 -8.10 -23.09
N ASP A 254 -8.66 -7.32 -23.45
CA ASP A 254 -8.84 -6.21 -24.38
C ASP A 254 -9.29 -6.81 -25.71
N THR A 255 -10.60 -6.82 -25.96
CA THR A 255 -11.12 -7.20 -27.27
C THR A 255 -10.77 -6.07 -28.23
N GLY A 256 -9.62 -6.21 -28.88
CA GLY A 256 -9.32 -5.45 -30.10
C GLY A 256 -10.46 -5.64 -31.08
N LEU A 257 -11.04 -4.53 -31.54
CA LEU A 257 -11.95 -4.45 -32.68
C LEU A 257 -11.33 -5.19 -33.87
N LEU A 258 -11.61 -6.48 -34.06
CA LEU A 258 -11.49 -7.24 -35.32
C LEU A 258 -11.89 -8.72 -35.07
N ALA A 259 -13.14 -8.95 -34.68
CA ALA A 259 -13.85 -10.20 -34.99
C ALA A 259 -15.34 -9.90 -34.86
N GLY A 260 -16.02 -9.85 -36.01
CA GLY A 260 -17.42 -9.48 -36.09
C GLY A 260 -18.28 -10.34 -35.17
N ASN A 261 -19.09 -9.67 -34.36
CA ASN A 261 -20.50 -9.99 -34.11
C ASN A 261 -21.11 -8.81 -33.33
N SER A 262 -22.33 -8.46 -33.71
CA SER A 262 -23.05 -7.23 -33.37
C SER A 262 -23.26 -7.02 -31.87
N VAL A 263 -23.09 -5.77 -31.42
CA VAL A 263 -23.28 -5.30 -30.05
C VAL A 263 -24.71 -4.75 -29.87
N TYR A 264 -25.43 -5.20 -28.84
CA TYR A 264 -26.64 -4.55 -28.34
C TYR A 264 -26.29 -3.67 -27.13
N PHE A 265 -26.93 -2.49 -27.03
CA PHE A 265 -26.71 -1.53 -25.94
C PHE A 265 -27.94 -1.42 -25.04
N ASP A 266 -27.72 -1.48 -23.73
CA ASP A 266 -28.61 -0.93 -22.68
C ASP A 266 -27.75 -0.42 -21.49
N GLU A 267 -28.32 0.47 -20.67
CA GLU A 267 -27.79 1.58 -19.85
C GLU A 267 -26.66 1.32 -18.81
N PHE A 268 -25.92 0.19 -18.86
CA PHE A 268 -24.85 -0.16 -17.92
C PHE A 268 -23.52 -0.56 -18.57
N ARG A 269 -23.00 0.23 -19.53
CA ARG A 269 -21.65 0.04 -20.13
C ARG A 269 -20.60 -0.09 -19.00
N SER A 270 -19.98 -1.23 -18.67
CA SER A 270 -19.39 -2.28 -19.50
C SER A 270 -19.53 -3.69 -18.88
N VAL A 271 -19.91 -4.69 -19.70
CA VAL A 271 -19.54 -6.09 -19.47
C VAL A 271 -18.15 -6.29 -20.05
N GLU A 272 -17.14 -6.50 -19.21
CA GLU A 272 -15.80 -6.85 -19.65
C GLU A 272 -15.72 -8.37 -19.82
N ARG A 273 -15.17 -8.83 -20.95
CA ARG A 273 -14.82 -10.24 -21.11
C ARG A 273 -13.60 -10.51 -20.24
N VAL A 274 -13.83 -11.28 -19.19
CA VAL A 274 -12.79 -11.76 -18.30
C VAL A 274 -12.52 -13.21 -18.65
N GLU A 275 -11.27 -13.53 -18.97
CA GLU A 275 -10.85 -14.93 -19.08
C GLU A 275 -10.30 -15.37 -17.73
N ILE A 276 -10.90 -16.45 -17.22
CA ILE A 276 -10.50 -17.11 -15.98
C ILE A 276 -9.75 -18.37 -16.39
N GLU A 277 -8.43 -18.33 -16.31
CA GLU A 277 -7.54 -19.45 -16.59
C GLU A 277 -7.11 -20.08 -15.26
N MET A 278 -7.39 -21.37 -15.05
CA MET A 278 -6.84 -22.11 -13.91
C MET A 278 -5.45 -22.62 -14.29
N PHE A 279 -4.41 -21.94 -13.84
CA PHE A 279 -3.02 -22.24 -14.24
C PHE A 279 -2.23 -23.05 -13.19
N TYR A 280 -2.85 -23.36 -12.04
CA TYR A 280 -2.24 -24.17 -10.99
C TYR A 280 -3.30 -24.98 -10.23
N ASP A 281 -3.16 -26.32 -10.17
CA ASP A 281 -3.96 -27.22 -9.31
C ASP A 281 -3.03 -28.26 -8.62
N THR A 282 -2.92 -28.22 -7.30
CA THR A 282 -2.15 -29.17 -6.47
C THR A 282 -3.02 -30.16 -5.70
N SER A 283 -4.34 -30.18 -5.94
CA SER A 283 -5.26 -31.12 -5.27
C SER A 283 -5.08 -32.55 -5.76
N ASN A 284 -4.55 -32.69 -6.97
CA ASN A 284 -4.08 -33.95 -7.52
C ASN A 284 -2.56 -33.93 -7.45
N ASN A 285 -1.91 -34.97 -6.93
CA ASN A 285 -0.45 -35.13 -6.82
C ASN A 285 0.33 -35.08 -8.16
N ASN A 286 -0.31 -34.61 -9.23
CA ASN A 286 0.28 -34.31 -10.52
C ASN A 286 0.45 -32.79 -10.66
N ARG A 287 1.71 -32.36 -10.73
CA ARG A 287 2.08 -31.02 -11.22
C ARG A 287 1.72 -30.92 -12.70
N THR A 288 0.45 -30.67 -13.02
CA THR A 288 0.05 -30.42 -14.41
C THR A 288 -0.28 -28.94 -14.54
N LEU A 289 0.57 -28.20 -15.25
CA LEU A 289 0.19 -26.92 -15.85
C LEU A 289 -0.94 -27.24 -16.83
N LEU A 290 -2.15 -26.78 -16.53
CA LEU A 290 -3.25 -26.82 -17.50
C LEU A 290 -3.05 -25.62 -18.43
N SER A 291 -2.74 -25.91 -19.69
CA SER A 291 -2.61 -24.93 -20.79
C SER A 291 -3.97 -24.47 -21.31
#